data_AF-A0A3C0PL29-F1
#
_entry.id   AF-A0A3C0PL29-F1
#
_cell.length_a   1.000
_cell.length_b   1.000
_cell.length_c   1.000
_cell.angle_alpha   90.00
_cell.angle_beta   90.00
_cell.angle_gamma   90.00
#
_symmetry.space_group_name_H-M   'P 1'
#
loop_
_entity.id
_entity.type
_entity.pdbx_description
1 polymer ?
#
loop_
_entity_poly.entity_id
_entity_poly.type
_entity_poly.pdbx_seq_one_letter_code
_entity_poly.pdbx_strand_id
1 'polypeptide(L)' 'MRGILYGVGLGPGDPDLITIKSSRLISEARVIAYPSL' A
#
# COMPACT_ATOMS: atom_id res chain seq x y z
N MET A 1 -17.39 13.59 5.50
CA MET A 1 -15.91 13.46 5.48
C MET A 1 -15.51 12.69 4.21
N ARG A 2 -14.47 13.09 3.49
CA ARG A 2 -13.96 12.36 2.31
C ARG A 2 -12.70 11.59 2.69
N GLY A 3 -12.56 10.36 2.20
CA GLY A 3 -11.31 9.60 2.35
C GLY A 3 -10.21 10.10 1.41
N ILE A 4 -8.99 9.60 1.60
CA ILE A 4 -7.85 9.84 0.70
C ILE A 4 -7.51 8.52 0.01
N LEU A 5 -7.33 8.57 -1.31
CA LEU A 5 -6.83 7.45 -2.09
C LEU A 5 -5.33 7.62 -2.34
N TYR A 6 -4.55 6.63 -1.94
CA TYR A 6 -3.11 6.57 -2.24
C TYR A 6 -2.85 5.47 -3.28
N GLY A 7 -2.14 5.80 -4.35
CA GLY A 7 -1.47 4.80 -5.18
C GLY A 7 -0.20 4.34 -4.47
N VAL A 8 -0.08 3.06 -4.15
CA VAL A 8 1.04 2.51 -3.39
C VAL A 8 1.83 1.52 -4.26
N GLY A 9 3.12 1.78 -4.45
CA GLY A 9 4.04 0.83 -5.10
C GLY A 9 4.52 -0.22 -4.10
N LEU A 10 4.45 -1.51 -4.50
CA LEU A 10 4.83 -2.68 -3.70
C LEU A 10 6.23 -3.23 -4.03
N GLY A 11 6.97 -2.59 -4.94
CA GLY A 11 8.20 -3.17 -5.47
C GLY A 11 7.94 -4.37 -6.41
N PRO A 12 8.98 -5.15 -6.75
CA PRO A 12 8.90 -6.19 -7.76
C PRO A 12 8.36 -7.54 -7.26
N GLY A 13 8.14 -7.70 -5.95
CA GLY A 13 7.58 -8.92 -5.36
C GLY A 13 8.19 -9.29 -4.01
N ASP A 14 9.49 -9.04 -3.82
CA ASP A 14 10.17 -9.23 -2.53
C ASP A 14 9.70 -8.16 -1.51
N PRO A 15 9.11 -8.56 -0.37
CA PRO A 15 8.61 -7.63 0.65
C PRO A 15 9.68 -6.70 1.22
N ASP A 16 10.96 -7.11 1.25
CA ASP A 16 12.03 -6.27 1.80
C ASP A 16 12.40 -5.11 0.86
N LEU A 17 11.90 -5.11 -0.37
CA LEU A 17 12.14 -4.07 -1.38
C LEU A 17 11.07 -2.96 -1.39
N ILE A 18 10.10 -2.97 -0.45
CA ILE A 18 9.13 -1.88 -0.34
C ILE A 18 9.76 -0.63 0.27
N THR A 19 9.22 0.55 -0.05
CA THR A 19 9.63 1.77 0.64
C THR A 19 9.03 1.84 2.05
N ILE A 20 9.73 2.49 2.98
CA ILE A 20 9.22 2.75 4.34
C ILE A 20 7.87 3.49 4.31
N LYS A 21 7.68 4.38 3.32
CA LYS A 21 6.41 5.10 3.14
C LYS A 21 5.28 4.16 2.71
N SER A 22 5.53 3.25 1.78
CA SER A 22 4.54 2.24 1.36
C SER A 22 4.12 1.38 2.55
N SER A 23 5.10 0.88 3.32
CA SER A 23 4.84 0.08 4.52
C SER A 23 3.95 0.82 5.53
N ARG A 24 4.26 2.09 5.82
CA ARG A 24 3.46 2.93 6.72
C ARG A 24 2.03 3.13 6.21
N LEU A 25 1.88 3.51 4.94
CA LEU A 25 0.57 3.76 4.34
C LEU A 25 -0.30 2.50 4.35
N ILE A 26 0.28 1.34 4.04
CA ILE A 26 -0.44 0.05 4.07
C ILE A 26 -0.85 -0.30 5.50
N SER A 27 0.06 -0.16 6.47
CA SER A 27 -0.19 -0.49 7.87
C SER A 27 -1.26 0.37 8.53
N GLU A 28 -1.38 1.64 8.11
CA GLU A 28 -2.36 2.59 8.65
C GLU A 28 -3.67 2.62 7.85
N ALA A 29 -3.71 1.99 6.66
CA ALA A 29 -4.89 2.03 5.81
C ALA A 29 -6.06 1.25 6.41
N ARG A 30 -7.23 1.89 6.46
CA ARG A 30 -8.49 1.23 6.85
C ARG A 30 -9.01 0.25 5.80
N VAL A 31 -8.65 0.46 4.53
CA VAL A 31 -9.09 -0.34 3.39
C VAL A 31 -7.91 -0.50 2.44
N ILE A 32 -7.65 -1.73 2.01
CA ILE A 32 -6.64 -2.06 0.99
C ILE A 32 -7.36 -2.67 -0.20
N ALA A 33 -7.24 -2.03 -1.36
CA ALA A 33 -7.68 -2.57 -2.64
C ALA A 33 -6.47 -3.08 -3.40
N TYR A 34 -6.48 -4.37 -3.74
CA TYR A 34 -5.42 -5.02 -4.51
C TYR A 34 -6.04 -5.96 -5.55
N PRO A 35 -5.40 -6.19 -6.69
CA PRO A 35 -5.89 -7.16 -7.67
C PRO A 35 -5.81 -8.58 -7.10
N SER A 36 -6.91 -9.32 -7.20
CA SER A 36 -6.97 -10.78 -6.97
C SER A 36 -7.31 -11.45 -8.30
N LEU A 37 -6.52 -12.46 -8.65
CA LEU A 37 -6.84 -13.48 -9.65
C LEU A 37 -7.41 -14.71 -8.94
#